data_AF-A0A950TEM9-F1
#
_entry.id   AF-A0A950TEM9-F1
#
_cell.length_a   1.000
_cell.length_b   1.000
_cell.length_c   1.000
_cell.angle_alpha   90.00
_cell.angle_beta   90.00
_cell.angle_gamma   90.00
#
_symmetry.space_group_name_H-M   'P 1'
#
loop_
_entity.id
_entity.type
_entity.pdbx_description
1 polymer ?
#
loop_
_entity_poly.entity_id
_entity_poly.type
_entity_poly.pdbx_seq_one_letter_code
_entity_poly.pdbx_strand_id
1 'polypeptide(L)'
;ERQAAPVLYQALLAGKALIDAGERQSTVLEKALTDLVAVVPLVKLEYMAACNPETFEAVDEVGPGTLIAIAAQVGNVHLIDNILWMSDGQWRL
;
A
#
# COMPACT_ATOMS: atom_id res chain seq x y z
N GLU A 1 0.80 -21.70 -9.17
CA GLU A 1 0.88 -20.67 -8.12
C GLU A 1 1.69 -19.43 -8.54
N ARG A 2 1.24 -18.66 -9.56
CA ARG A 2 1.89 -17.39 -9.98
C ARG A 2 0.92 -16.21 -10.14
N GLN A 3 -0.34 -16.37 -9.73
CA GLN A 3 -1.38 -15.34 -9.89
C GLN A 3 -1.76 -14.61 -8.59
N ALA A 4 -1.18 -14.98 -7.44
CA ALA A 4 -1.44 -14.29 -6.17
C ALA A 4 -0.36 -13.26 -5.78
N ALA A 5 0.82 -13.32 -6.41
CA ALA A 5 1.85 -12.28 -6.29
C ALA A 5 1.47 -10.88 -6.84
N PRO A 6 0.57 -10.71 -7.86
CA PRO A 6 0.26 -9.38 -8.35
C PRO A 6 -0.68 -8.58 -7.44
N VAL A 7 -1.35 -9.16 -6.43
CA VAL A 7 -2.39 -8.40 -5.71
C VAL A 7 -1.85 -7.32 -4.79
N LEU A 8 -0.73 -7.55 -4.09
CA LEU A 8 -0.09 -6.51 -3.27
C LEU A 8 0.43 -5.38 -4.16
N TYR A 9 1.12 -5.73 -5.24
CA TYR A 9 1.60 -4.76 -6.23
C TYR A 9 0.45 -3.98 -6.88
N GLN A 10 -0.66 -4.64 -7.24
CA GLN A 10 -1.86 -4.00 -7.78
C GLN A 10 -2.52 -3.09 -6.76
N ALA A 11 -2.56 -3.48 -5.48
CA ALA A 11 -3.01 -2.62 -4.40
C ALA A 11 -2.12 -1.37 -4.35
N LEU A 12 -0.79 -1.52 -4.24
CA LEU A 12 0.12 -0.37 -4.20
C LEU A 12 -0.04 0.56 -5.42
N LEU A 13 -0.21 0.02 -6.62
CA LEU A 13 -0.50 0.82 -7.82
C LEU A 13 -1.85 1.55 -7.75
N ALA A 14 -2.89 0.92 -7.18
CA ALA A 14 -4.17 1.59 -6.96
C ALA A 14 -4.04 2.73 -5.93
N GLY A 15 -3.24 2.53 -4.88
CA GLY A 15 -2.92 3.54 -3.88
C GLY A 15 -2.22 4.74 -4.50
N LYS A 16 -1.17 4.47 -5.30
CA LYS A 16 -0.50 5.47 -6.13
C LYS A 16 -1.48 6.23 -7.01
N ALA A 17 -2.39 5.54 -7.71
CA ALA A 17 -3.35 6.18 -8.60
C ALA A 17 -4.33 7.11 -7.86
N LEU A 18 -4.78 6.74 -6.65
CA LEU A 18 -5.60 7.60 -5.79
C LEU A 18 -4.82 8.85 -5.37
N ILE A 19 -3.56 8.70 -4.99
CA ILE A 19 -2.69 9.81 -4.58
C ILE A 19 -2.38 10.74 -5.76
N ASP A 20 -2.15 10.19 -6.95
CA ASP A 20 -1.96 10.95 -8.17
C ASP A 20 -3.25 11.68 -8.59
N ALA A 21 -4.44 11.14 -8.25
CA ALA A 21 -5.74 11.78 -8.46
C ALA A 21 -6.06 12.88 -7.43
N GLY A 22 -5.20 13.07 -6.42
CA GLY A 22 -5.34 14.10 -5.40
C GLY A 22 -5.81 13.61 -4.04
N GLU A 23 -5.97 12.29 -3.83
CA GLU A 23 -6.20 11.75 -2.50
C GLU A 23 -4.97 11.97 -1.62
N ARG A 24 -5.22 12.34 -0.37
CA ARG A 24 -4.19 12.66 0.62
C ARG A 24 -4.50 12.04 1.97
N GLN A 25 -5.72 11.62 2.26
CA GLN A 25 -6.05 11.02 3.55
C GLN A 25 -5.58 9.56 3.58
N SER A 26 -4.70 9.24 4.53
CA SER A 26 -4.18 7.88 4.71
C SER A 26 -5.30 6.87 4.99
N THR A 27 -6.28 7.24 5.80
CA THR A 27 -7.43 6.39 6.14
C THR A 27 -8.29 6.02 4.92
N VAL A 28 -8.40 6.92 3.93
CA VAL A 28 -9.12 6.65 2.68
C VAL A 28 -8.35 5.65 1.82
N LEU A 29 -7.02 5.79 1.76
CA LEU A 29 -6.13 4.85 1.08
C LEU A 29 -6.15 3.47 1.77
N GLU A 30 -5.88 3.46 3.09
CA GLU A 30 -6.41 2.58 4.14
C GLU A 30 -7.49 1.62 3.64
N LYS A 31 -8.67 2.21 3.57
CA LYS A 31 -9.89 1.53 3.26
C LYS A 31 -9.95 1.03 1.82
N ALA A 32 -9.63 1.87 0.85
CA ALA A 32 -9.75 1.53 -0.57
C ALA A 32 -8.88 0.32 -0.95
N LEU A 33 -7.69 0.24 -0.39
CA LEU A 33 -6.74 -0.83 -0.64
C LEU A 33 -7.09 -2.09 0.13
N THR A 34 -7.57 -1.95 1.37
CA THR A 34 -8.12 -3.08 2.13
C THR A 34 -9.28 -3.74 1.40
N ASP A 35 -10.22 -2.92 0.89
CA ASP A 35 -11.37 -3.39 0.11
C ASP A 35 -10.91 -4.10 -1.18
N LEU A 36 -9.87 -3.57 -1.84
CA LEU A 36 -9.29 -4.19 -3.05
C LEU A 36 -8.66 -5.55 -2.76
N VAL A 37 -7.89 -5.68 -1.68
CA VAL A 37 -7.22 -6.95 -1.33
C VAL A 37 -8.25 -7.98 -0.84
N ALA A 38 -9.29 -7.54 -0.14
CA ALA A 38 -10.35 -8.41 0.40
C ALA A 38 -11.12 -9.19 -0.69
N VAL A 39 -11.11 -8.75 -1.94
CA VAL A 39 -11.75 -9.48 -3.06
C VAL A 39 -11.00 -10.76 -3.43
N VAL A 40 -9.75 -10.92 -3.01
CA VAL A 40 -8.94 -12.09 -3.30
C VAL A 40 -8.96 -13.04 -2.08
N PRO A 41 -9.75 -14.13 -2.10
CA PRO A 41 -10.01 -14.95 -0.91
C PRO A 41 -8.78 -15.71 -0.38
N LEU A 42 -7.70 -15.78 -1.16
CA LEU A 42 -6.45 -16.42 -0.78
C LEU A 42 -5.49 -15.45 -0.05
N VAL A 43 -5.81 -14.16 -0.02
CA VAL A 43 -4.96 -13.12 0.57
C VAL A 43 -5.63 -12.57 1.81
N LYS A 44 -4.91 -12.66 2.92
CA LYS A 44 -5.30 -12.09 4.20
C LYS A 44 -4.40 -10.90 4.48
N LEU A 45 -4.94 -9.69 4.38
CA LEU A 45 -4.23 -8.48 4.76
C LEU A 45 -3.87 -8.54 6.25
N GLU A 46 -2.60 -8.35 6.57
CA GLU A 46 -2.12 -8.25 7.95
C GLU A 46 -1.96 -6.80 8.37
N TYR A 47 -1.38 -5.99 7.48
CA TYR A 47 -1.12 -4.59 7.74
C TYR A 47 -1.13 -3.78 6.46
N MET A 48 -1.67 -2.57 6.54
CA MET A 48 -1.44 -1.54 5.56
C MET A 48 -1.42 -0.18 6.23
N ALA A 49 -0.44 0.63 5.90
CA ALA A 49 -0.38 2.00 6.40
C ALA A 49 0.42 2.91 5.47
N ALA A 50 0.08 4.18 5.53
CA ALA A 50 0.96 5.24 5.10
C ALA A 50 1.78 5.73 6.32
N CYS A 51 3.10 5.72 6.21
CA CYS A 51 4.00 6.09 7.30
C CYS A 51 5.23 6.86 6.82
N ASN A 52 5.96 7.47 7.74
CA ASN A 52 7.27 8.04 7.46
C ASN A 52 8.31 6.91 7.25
N PRO A 53 9.14 6.94 6.19
CA PRO A 53 10.13 5.90 5.89
C PRO A 53 11.28 5.82 6.91
N GLU A 54 11.56 6.88 7.66
CA GLU A 54 12.63 6.94 8.65
C GLU A 54 12.14 6.54 10.04
N THR A 55 10.96 7.02 10.45
CA THR A 55 10.41 6.77 11.81
C THR A 55 9.44 5.60 11.87
N PHE A 56 8.90 5.16 10.72
CA PHE A 56 7.79 4.18 10.61
C PHE A 56 6.52 4.61 11.36
N GLU A 57 6.39 5.89 11.69
CA GLU A 57 5.19 6.43 12.31
C GLU A 57 4.12 6.66 11.24
N ALA A 58 2.90 6.23 11.54
CA ALA A 58 1.75 6.45 10.65
C ALA A 58 1.52 7.96 10.44
N VAL A 59 1.13 8.32 9.23
CA VAL A 59 0.77 9.70 8.88
C VAL A 59 -0.72 9.77 8.57
N ASP A 60 -1.37 10.85 8.99
CA ASP A 60 -2.78 11.10 8.66
C ASP A 60 -2.95 11.60 7.21
N GLU A 61 -1.96 12.36 6.73
CA GLU A 61 -1.93 12.93 5.39
C GLU A 61 -0.70 12.44 4.63
N VAL A 62 -0.93 11.92 3.43
CA VAL A 62 0.05 11.36 2.52
C VAL A 62 0.61 12.47 1.63
N GLY A 63 1.93 12.62 1.65
CA GLY A 63 2.64 13.62 0.87
C GLY A 63 3.95 13.09 0.28
N PRO A 64 4.68 13.93 -0.46
CA PRO A 64 6.03 13.60 -0.88
C PRO A 64 6.91 13.29 0.33
N GLY A 65 7.53 12.12 0.34
CA GLY A 65 8.27 11.56 1.48
C GLY A 65 7.51 10.48 2.25
N THR A 66 6.27 10.16 1.90
CA THR A 66 5.48 9.10 2.56
C THR A 66 5.76 7.72 1.96
N LEU A 67 5.95 6.72 2.84
CA LEU A 67 6.03 5.30 2.53
C LEU A 67 4.65 4.67 2.70
N ILE A 68 4.18 3.92 1.71
CA ILE A 68 2.99 3.07 1.83
C ILE A 68 3.48 1.64 1.93
N ALA A 69 3.23 0.99 3.06
CA ALA A 69 3.62 -0.38 3.30
C ALA A 69 2.38 -1.28 3.36
N ILE A 70 2.51 -2.47 2.79
CA ILE A 70 1.49 -3.53 2.82
C ILE A 70 2.13 -4.85 3.22
N ALA A 71 1.50 -5.56 4.15
CA ALA A 71 1.86 -6.93 4.52
C ALA A 71 0.61 -7.80 4.44
N ALA A 72 0.72 -8.95 3.78
CA ALA A 72 -0.38 -9.89 3.65
C ALA A 72 0.09 -11.34 3.58
N GLN A 73 -0.73 -12.22 4.12
CA GLN A 73 -0.54 -13.66 4.04
C GLN A 73 -1.27 -14.24 2.83
N VAL A 74 -0.54 -14.91 1.95
CA VAL A 74 -1.04 -15.58 0.76
C VAL A 74 -0.87 -17.09 0.91
N GLY A 75 -1.94 -17.78 1.30
CA GLY A 75 -1.85 -19.18 1.72
C GLY A 75 -0.90 -19.34 2.92
N ASN A 76 0.25 -19.99 2.70
CA ASN A 76 1.29 -20.17 3.71
C ASN A 76 2.48 -19.20 3.57
N VAL A 77 2.46 -18.30 2.59
CA VAL A 77 3.56 -17.36 2.33
C VAL A 77 3.18 -15.99 2.88
N HIS A 78 4.08 -15.40 3.66
CA HIS A 78 3.94 -14.01 4.10
C HIS A 78 4.65 -13.09 3.09
N LEU A 79 3.92 -12.13 2.54
CA LEU A 79 4.42 -11.17 1.55
C LEU A 79 4.36 -9.76 2.13
N ILE A 80 5.42 -9.01 1.91
CA ILE A 80 5.52 -7.59 2.27
C ILE A 80 5.92 -6.86 1.01
N ASP A 81 5.29 -5.72 0.77
CA ASP A 81 5.60 -4.85 -0.35
C ASP A 81 5.43 -3.39 0.13
N ASN A 82 6.07 -2.44 -0.54
CA ASN A 82 5.93 -1.03 -0.21
C ASN A 82 6.18 -0.14 -1.42
N ILE A 83 5.67 1.08 -1.36
CA ILE A 83 6.04 2.15 -2.29
C ILE A 83 6.38 3.43 -1.55
N LEU A 84 7.47 4.06 -1.95
CA LEU A 84 7.89 5.34 -1.44
C LEU A 84 7.55 6.43 -2.45
N TRP A 85 6.74 7.40 -2.01
CA TRP A 85 6.60 8.65 -2.74
C TRP A 85 7.79 9.55 -2.36
N MET A 86 8.65 9.85 -3.31
CA MET A 86 9.83 10.67 -3.10
C MET A 86 9.46 12.17 -3.07
N SER A 87 10.26 12.96 -2.36
CA SER A 87 10.09 14.42 -2.29
C SER A 87 10.24 15.13 -3.64
N ASP A 88 10.89 14.50 -4.62
CA ASP A 88 11.01 14.97 -6.00
C ASP A 88 9.78 14.64 -6.88
N GLY A 89 8.75 14.02 -6.29
CA GLY A 89 7.51 13.63 -6.95
C GLY A 89 7.57 12.27 -7.64
N GLN A 90 8.70 11.57 -7.62
CA GLN A 90 8.84 10.23 -8.21
C GLN A 90 8.37 9.14 -7.25
N TRP A 91 8.03 7.98 -7.80
CA TRP A 91 7.67 6.80 -7.01
C TRP A 91 8.80 5.77 -7.06
N ARG A 92 9.09 5.13 -5.93
CA ARG A 92 9.97 3.97 -5.83
C ARG A 92 9.21 2.77 -5.31
N LEU A 93 9.39 1.64 -5.99
CA LEU A 93 8.90 0.30 -5.66
C LEU A 93 10.10 -0.54 -5.20
#